data_AF-A0A6L6Q010-F1
#
_entry.id   AF-A0A6L6Q010-F1
#
_cell.length_a   1.000
_cell.length_b   1.000
_cell.length_c   1.000
_cell.angle_alpha   90.00
_cell.angle_beta   90.00
_cell.angle_gamma   90.00
#
_symmetry.space_group_name_H-M   'P 1'
#
loop_
_entity.id
_entity.type
_entity.pdbx_description
1 polymer ?
#
loop_
_entity_poly.entity_id
_entity_poly.type
_entity_poly.pdbx_seq_one_letter_code
_entity_poly.pdbx_strand_id
1 'polypeptide(L)'
;MKRPGGRAEDNRVSWGHVSGGYCRRVMPLPRSRRGTVHPGGGARCWRRNSLPVCILIFTTPGLTANPLSSVARLPEPASFKFIPALALRGRHGRIGGQVMRGACQAVAALGTRASGDRRMRMALAVARLRAVQATQEAHMGNEVDWKSQLAEIIGQHNEMHAVRNKVISHRTRDARSQALFRMFRQLRDLGYHVAPQNIGERHVAALMQCWTAQQLLGGQAREKPFSAAYIQQQLSILRVFAGWIGKPGLVQGAAAYVDDPALVTRLYAAQRDNTWDGHGITAEDLVRRVEAMDRHVGLQLRLMMAFGMRRKEAIMFRPHVAQVPAYALPDGHPSARRFVSFLRIVRGTKGGRLRYTAVRNDVQRQTLDDAQQLTKGHFGHVGRPGLSLRQSLDLFSNVVRNAGISRAGLGVTAHGLRHEFATDLYFEIAHVRAPVRGGDPEVDPVVRLDAYRQVAEQLGHHRPTISRAYLGQAGRATGGNYEA
;
A
#
# COMPACT_ATOMS: atom_id res chain seq x y z
N MET A 1 26.55 -25.54 61.87
CA MET A 1 27.29 -24.33 62.26
C MET A 1 26.45 -23.11 61.90
N LYS A 2 26.12 -22.30 62.91
CA LYS A 2 25.35 -21.05 62.82
C LYS A 2 26.17 -19.96 62.13
N ARG A 3 25.50 -19.06 61.38
CA ARG A 3 25.72 -17.60 61.34
C ARG A 3 24.56 -16.92 60.58
N PRO A 4 24.29 -15.62 60.84
CA PRO A 4 22.95 -15.02 61.05
C PRO A 4 22.48 -14.25 59.80
N GLY A 5 21.23 -13.81 59.62
CA GLY A 5 20.31 -13.16 60.56
C GLY A 5 20.46 -11.64 60.44
N GLY A 6 19.74 -11.02 59.49
CA GLY A 6 19.80 -9.58 59.19
C GLY A 6 18.46 -9.05 58.68
N ARG A 7 17.54 -8.91 59.64
CA ARG A 7 16.53 -7.86 59.86
C ARG A 7 16.10 -6.99 58.65
N ALA A 8 14.83 -7.14 58.29
CA ALA A 8 14.04 -6.23 57.46
C ALA A 8 13.75 -4.90 58.20
N GLU A 9 13.88 -3.78 57.50
CA GLU A 9 13.30 -2.49 57.89
C GLU A 9 12.04 -2.23 57.08
N ASP A 10 10.96 -2.09 57.84
CA ASP A 10 9.60 -1.76 57.47
C ASP A 10 9.53 -0.25 57.21
N ASN A 11 9.16 0.17 56.00
CA ASN A 11 8.86 1.57 55.71
C ASN A 11 7.46 1.66 55.09
N ARG A 12 6.46 1.56 55.98
CA ARG A 12 5.09 2.02 55.74
C ARG A 12 5.09 3.54 55.66
N VAL A 13 4.78 4.09 54.50
CA VAL A 13 4.35 5.48 54.37
C VAL A 13 2.84 5.49 54.18
N SER A 14 2.18 6.08 55.17
CA SER A 14 0.73 6.22 55.34
C SER A 14 0.10 7.15 54.31
N TRP A 15 -1.09 6.76 53.87
CA TRP A 15 -2.03 7.55 53.09
C TRP A 15 -2.56 8.74 53.90
N GLY A 16 -2.23 9.96 53.47
CA GLY A 16 -2.81 11.20 53.98
C GLY A 16 -3.94 11.69 53.08
N HIS A 17 -5.17 11.59 53.57
CA HIS A 17 -6.33 12.33 53.04
C HIS A 17 -6.10 13.84 53.21
N VAL A 18 -6.26 14.60 52.12
CA VAL A 18 -6.43 16.06 52.18
C VAL A 18 -7.75 16.40 51.53
N SER A 19 -8.73 16.69 52.39
CA SER A 19 -10.01 17.30 52.07
C SER A 19 -9.80 18.81 51.95
N GLY A 20 -10.07 19.39 50.78
CA GLY A 20 -9.98 20.83 50.55
C GLY A 20 -11.06 21.29 49.61
N GLY A 21 -12.20 21.69 50.17
CA GLY A 21 -13.30 22.29 49.42
C GLY A 21 -12.92 23.68 48.88
N TYR A 22 -13.35 23.96 47.66
CA TYR A 22 -13.39 25.33 47.15
C TYR A 22 -14.81 25.70 46.72
N CYS A 23 -15.29 26.75 47.41
CA CYS A 23 -16.54 27.45 47.21
C CYS A 23 -16.78 27.88 45.76
N ARG A 24 -18.01 27.61 45.30
CA ARG A 24 -18.64 28.29 44.17
C ARG A 24 -18.77 29.78 44.49
N ARG A 25 -18.11 30.64 43.71
CA ARG A 25 -18.43 32.06 43.63
C ARG A 25 -19.05 32.35 42.27
N VAL A 26 -20.37 32.47 42.26
CA VAL A 26 -21.15 33.02 41.15
C VAL A 26 -20.96 34.54 41.19
N MET A 27 -20.54 35.14 40.07
CA MET A 27 -20.65 36.58 39.86
C MET A 27 -21.32 36.86 38.50
N PRO A 28 -22.07 37.98 38.39
CA PRO A 28 -23.21 38.09 37.49
C PRO A 28 -22.86 38.63 36.10
N LEU A 29 -23.72 38.26 35.14
CA LEU A 29 -23.82 38.84 33.80
C LEU A 29 -24.17 40.35 33.86
N PRO A 30 -23.55 41.20 33.02
CA PRO A 30 -24.12 42.51 32.73
C PRO A 30 -25.20 42.42 31.64
N ARG A 31 -26.37 43.00 31.96
CA ARG A 31 -27.50 43.20 31.05
C ARG A 31 -27.25 44.32 30.04
N SER A 32 -27.98 44.17 28.93
CA SER A 32 -28.16 44.98 27.73
C SER A 32 -28.13 46.51 27.83
N ARG A 33 -27.71 47.13 26.71
CA ARG A 33 -28.36 48.35 26.19
C ARG A 33 -29.03 48.06 24.86
N ARG A 34 -30.30 48.49 24.79
CA ARG A 34 -31.20 48.46 23.63
C ARG A 34 -30.80 49.56 22.64
N GLY A 35 -31.06 49.30 21.35
CA GLY A 35 -31.04 50.29 20.28
C GLY A 35 -31.89 49.81 19.11
N THR A 36 -33.20 50.03 19.24
CA THR A 36 -34.22 50.34 18.21
C THR A 36 -34.26 49.62 16.85
N VAL A 37 -35.44 49.04 16.62
CA VAL A 37 -36.02 48.44 15.40
C VAL A 37 -36.65 49.51 14.51
N HIS A 38 -36.58 49.36 13.17
CA HIS A 38 -37.76 49.44 12.27
C HIS A 38 -37.44 49.02 10.81
N PRO A 39 -38.45 48.67 9.98
CA PRO A 39 -38.47 47.42 9.22
C PRO A 39 -38.59 47.64 7.71
N GLY A 40 -38.49 46.57 6.91
CA GLY A 40 -39.00 46.59 5.54
C GLY A 40 -38.44 45.49 4.65
N GLY A 41 -39.35 44.77 3.99
CA GLY A 41 -39.03 44.05 2.75
C GLY A 41 -39.06 42.54 2.84
N GLY A 42 -40.27 41.97 2.79
CA GLY A 42 -40.47 40.55 2.54
C GLY A 42 -40.07 40.11 1.13
N ALA A 43 -39.82 38.80 1.05
CA ALA A 43 -40.00 37.91 -0.10
C ALA A 43 -39.36 38.28 -1.44
N ARG A 44 -38.40 37.43 -1.87
CA ARG A 44 -38.51 36.75 -3.18
C ARG A 44 -37.63 35.50 -3.23
N CYS A 45 -38.32 34.38 -3.38
CA CYS A 45 -37.82 33.07 -3.75
C CYS A 45 -37.23 33.12 -5.16
N TRP A 46 -35.98 32.69 -5.37
CA TRP A 46 -35.48 32.32 -6.70
C TRP A 46 -34.66 31.03 -6.66
N ARG A 47 -35.02 30.18 -7.61
CA ARG A 47 -34.58 28.80 -7.83
C ARG A 47 -33.13 28.73 -8.34
N ARG A 48 -32.56 27.54 -8.13
CA ARG A 48 -31.56 26.82 -8.94
C ARG A 48 -30.75 27.64 -9.96
N ASN A 49 -29.42 27.58 -9.85
CA ASN A 49 -28.54 27.59 -11.01
C ASN A 49 -27.53 26.45 -10.94
N SER A 50 -27.79 25.46 -11.79
CA SER A 50 -26.87 24.44 -12.25
C SER A 50 -26.01 25.04 -13.36
N LEU A 51 -24.69 24.90 -13.30
CA LEU A 51 -23.79 25.25 -14.40
C LEU A 51 -23.70 24.05 -15.38
N PRO A 52 -23.84 24.25 -16.70
CA PRO A 52 -23.66 23.19 -17.67
C PRO A 52 -22.19 23.04 -18.06
N VAL A 53 -21.74 21.78 -18.16
CA VAL A 53 -20.48 21.39 -18.80
C VAL A 53 -20.78 21.12 -20.27
N CYS A 54 -20.22 21.91 -21.17
CA CYS A 54 -20.29 21.69 -22.61
C CYS A 54 -19.44 20.47 -22.99
N ILE A 55 -20.08 19.49 -23.63
CA ILE A 55 -19.45 18.35 -24.31
C ILE A 55 -19.38 18.72 -25.79
N LEU A 56 -18.17 18.84 -26.34
CA LEU A 56 -17.93 18.94 -27.78
C LEU A 56 -17.94 17.54 -28.38
N ILE A 57 -18.97 17.25 -29.17
CA ILE A 57 -19.07 16.08 -30.05
C ILE A 57 -18.80 16.60 -31.47
N PHE A 58 -17.76 16.09 -32.12
CA PHE A 58 -17.56 16.28 -33.56
C PHE A 58 -18.14 15.07 -34.31
N THR A 59 -19.22 15.32 -35.04
CA THR A 59 -19.73 14.47 -36.12
C THR A 59 -19.34 15.10 -37.45
N THR A 60 -18.68 14.35 -38.33
CA THR A 60 -18.50 14.73 -39.74
C THR A 60 -19.41 13.89 -40.64
N PRO A 61 -20.08 14.50 -41.64
CA PRO A 61 -21.07 13.85 -42.49
C PRO A 61 -20.44 13.14 -43.70
N GLY A 62 -21.19 12.19 -44.27
CA GLY A 62 -20.84 11.46 -45.48
C GLY A 62 -21.07 12.25 -46.77
N LEU A 63 -20.38 11.81 -47.83
CA LEU A 63 -20.59 12.23 -49.22
C LEU A 63 -20.51 11.00 -50.15
N THR A 64 -21.69 10.67 -50.69
CA THR A 64 -22.09 10.28 -52.08
C THR A 64 -21.12 9.61 -53.06
N ALA A 65 -21.70 8.73 -53.89
CA ALA A 65 -21.09 7.77 -54.82
C ALA A 65 -20.95 8.22 -56.30
N ASN A 66 -19.95 7.63 -57.01
CA ASN A 66 -19.82 7.20 -58.45
C ASN A 66 -20.07 8.21 -59.62
N PRO A 67 -19.58 8.01 -60.88
CA PRO A 67 -19.31 6.73 -61.59
C PRO A 67 -18.13 6.63 -62.63
N LEU A 68 -17.86 5.39 -63.08
CA LEU A 68 -17.52 4.84 -64.43
C LEU A 68 -16.24 5.18 -65.28
N SER A 69 -15.51 4.09 -65.60
CA SER A 69 -14.92 3.62 -66.90
C SER A 69 -13.73 4.30 -67.61
N SER A 70 -12.63 3.56 -67.83
CA SER A 70 -12.15 3.08 -69.16
C SER A 70 -10.83 2.26 -69.06
N VAL A 71 -10.46 1.61 -70.17
CA VAL A 71 -9.74 0.33 -70.33
C VAL A 71 -8.33 0.51 -70.94
N ALA A 72 -7.34 -0.32 -70.58
CA ALA A 72 -6.27 -0.81 -71.48
C ALA A 72 -5.49 -2.02 -70.88
N ARG A 73 -4.95 -2.87 -71.75
CA ARG A 73 -4.63 -4.32 -71.62
C ARG A 73 -3.19 -4.68 -71.16
N LEU A 74 -3.09 -5.82 -70.43
CA LEU A 74 -2.20 -7.02 -70.50
C LEU A 74 -0.91 -7.02 -71.38
N PRO A 75 0.16 -7.82 -71.06
CA PRO A 75 0.05 -9.26 -70.77
C PRO A 75 0.95 -9.90 -69.68
N GLU A 76 0.56 -11.12 -69.34
CA GLU A 76 1.16 -12.13 -68.46
C GLU A 76 2.28 -12.94 -69.18
N PRO A 77 3.13 -13.77 -68.50
CA PRO A 77 2.69 -15.14 -68.18
C PRO A 77 3.28 -15.86 -66.92
N ALA A 78 2.47 -16.80 -66.43
CA ALA A 78 2.78 -18.20 -66.07
C ALA A 78 3.25 -18.60 -64.64
N SER A 79 2.23 -18.99 -63.84
CA SER A 79 2.01 -20.31 -63.20
C SER A 79 3.07 -20.96 -62.28
N PHE A 80 2.69 -21.21 -61.01
CA PHE A 80 2.86 -22.51 -60.35
C PHE A 80 1.75 -22.75 -59.29
N LYS A 81 1.13 -23.94 -59.34
CA LYS A 81 -0.07 -24.34 -58.58
C LYS A 81 0.25 -24.87 -57.17
N PHE A 82 -0.65 -24.57 -56.23
CA PHE A 82 -0.77 -25.16 -54.90
C PHE A 82 -1.41 -26.57 -54.94
N ILE A 83 -1.00 -27.46 -54.01
CA ILE A 83 -1.69 -28.71 -53.65
C ILE A 83 -2.16 -28.57 -52.18
N PRO A 84 -3.41 -28.94 -51.82
CA PRO A 84 -3.97 -28.68 -50.49
C PRO A 84 -3.69 -29.82 -49.50
N ALA A 85 -3.50 -29.48 -48.22
CA ALA A 85 -3.43 -30.46 -47.13
C ALA A 85 -4.81 -30.65 -46.49
N LEU A 86 -5.22 -31.92 -46.47
CA LEU A 86 -6.47 -32.46 -45.93
C LEU A 86 -6.56 -32.29 -44.40
N ALA A 87 -7.76 -32.00 -43.92
CA ALA A 87 -8.08 -31.92 -42.50
C ALA A 87 -8.18 -33.31 -41.84
N LEU A 88 -7.59 -33.48 -40.66
CA LEU A 88 -7.93 -34.55 -39.71
C LEU A 88 -8.18 -33.95 -38.32
N ARG A 89 -9.41 -34.12 -37.83
CA ARG A 89 -9.82 -33.91 -36.44
C ARG A 89 -9.35 -35.08 -35.58
N GLY A 90 -8.77 -34.79 -34.42
CA GLY A 90 -8.54 -35.76 -33.33
C GLY A 90 -8.27 -35.05 -32.00
N ARG A 91 -9.04 -35.40 -30.97
CA ARG A 91 -9.05 -34.78 -29.62
C ARG A 91 -7.88 -35.25 -28.73
N HIS A 92 -7.50 -34.32 -27.83
CA HIS A 92 -6.88 -34.47 -26.51
C HIS A 92 -5.58 -35.29 -26.35
N GLY A 93 -4.52 -34.58 -25.93
CA GLY A 93 -3.42 -35.14 -25.15
C GLY A 93 -2.07 -34.46 -25.39
N ARG A 94 -1.59 -33.70 -24.38
CA ARG A 94 -0.18 -33.31 -24.16
C ARG A 94 0.57 -32.67 -25.34
N ILE A 95 0.49 -31.34 -25.44
CA ILE A 95 1.44 -30.56 -26.28
C ILE A 95 2.00 -29.42 -25.45
N GLY A 96 3.07 -29.69 -24.72
CA GLY A 96 3.76 -28.73 -23.87
C GLY A 96 5.18 -29.19 -23.51
N GLY A 97 5.87 -29.86 -24.44
CA GLY A 97 7.21 -30.40 -24.19
C GLY A 97 8.04 -30.78 -25.42
N GLN A 98 7.50 -30.69 -26.65
CA GLN A 98 8.20 -31.20 -27.84
C GLN A 98 8.93 -30.14 -28.68
N VAL A 99 8.73 -28.84 -28.45
CA VAL A 99 9.37 -27.81 -29.30
C VAL A 99 10.87 -27.63 -28.99
N MET A 100 11.33 -27.98 -27.79
CA MET A 100 12.77 -27.95 -27.44
C MET A 100 13.49 -29.29 -27.68
N ARG A 101 12.78 -30.43 -27.71
CA ARG A 101 13.39 -31.73 -28.02
C ARG A 101 13.55 -31.96 -29.52
N GLY A 102 12.64 -31.43 -30.36
CA GLY A 102 12.74 -31.55 -31.82
C GLY A 102 13.99 -30.87 -32.42
N ALA A 103 14.37 -29.70 -31.89
CA ALA A 103 15.54 -28.97 -32.38
C ALA A 103 16.88 -29.60 -31.95
N CYS A 104 16.95 -30.23 -30.77
CA CYS A 104 18.17 -30.94 -30.34
C CYS A 104 18.26 -32.38 -30.88
N GLN A 105 17.15 -33.08 -31.11
CA GLN A 105 17.18 -34.45 -31.65
C GLN A 105 17.41 -34.48 -33.16
N ALA A 106 17.00 -33.46 -33.92
CA ALA A 106 17.39 -33.31 -35.33
C ALA A 106 18.90 -33.02 -35.51
N VAL A 107 19.58 -32.53 -34.47
CA VAL A 107 21.01 -32.21 -34.47
C VAL A 107 21.89 -33.44 -34.16
N ALA A 108 21.36 -34.44 -33.46
CA ALA A 108 22.09 -35.67 -33.11
C ALA A 108 22.00 -36.79 -34.17
N ALA A 109 21.01 -36.77 -35.06
CA ALA A 109 20.76 -37.86 -36.02
C ALA A 109 21.51 -37.73 -37.37
N LEU A 110 22.27 -36.66 -37.61
CA LEU A 110 23.01 -36.44 -38.87
C LEU A 110 24.49 -36.85 -38.80
N GLY A 111 24.87 -37.57 -37.75
CA GLY A 111 26.25 -37.87 -37.43
C GLY A 111 26.73 -39.27 -37.82
N THR A 112 26.39 -39.83 -38.98
CA THR A 112 27.19 -40.93 -39.57
C THR A 112 26.90 -41.11 -41.06
N ARG A 113 27.98 -41.13 -41.86
CA ARG A 113 28.07 -41.40 -43.31
C ARG A 113 27.86 -40.20 -44.25
N ALA A 114 28.89 -39.35 -44.33
CA ALA A 114 29.21 -38.65 -45.58
C ALA A 114 30.73 -38.47 -45.69
N SER A 115 31.34 -39.41 -46.41
CA SER A 115 32.62 -39.19 -47.08
C SER A 115 32.46 -38.01 -48.06
N GLY A 116 33.42 -37.08 -48.09
CA GLY A 116 33.83 -36.54 -49.39
C GLY A 116 33.79 -35.05 -49.66
N ASP A 117 33.08 -34.16 -48.95
CA ASP A 117 33.10 -32.74 -49.34
C ASP A 117 33.40 -31.76 -48.19
N ARG A 118 34.63 -31.25 -48.22
CA ARG A 118 35.16 -30.21 -47.32
C ARG A 118 34.30 -28.94 -47.41
N ARG A 119 33.70 -28.65 -48.57
CA ARG A 119 32.81 -27.50 -48.79
C ARG A 119 31.48 -27.65 -48.05
N MET A 120 30.90 -28.85 -48.03
CA MET A 120 29.63 -29.12 -47.34
C MET A 120 29.76 -28.96 -45.82
N ARG A 121 30.86 -29.45 -45.22
CA ARG A 121 31.13 -29.26 -43.78
C ARG A 121 31.35 -27.79 -43.42
N MET A 122 32.07 -27.07 -44.27
CA MET A 122 32.28 -25.62 -44.09
C MET A 122 30.95 -24.86 -44.17
N ALA A 123 30.08 -25.19 -45.14
CA ALA A 123 28.77 -24.57 -45.30
C ALA A 123 27.85 -24.81 -44.08
N LEU A 124 27.82 -26.04 -43.54
CA LEU A 124 27.08 -26.37 -42.32
C LEU A 124 27.63 -25.65 -41.07
N ALA A 125 28.95 -25.52 -40.96
CA ALA A 125 29.58 -24.78 -39.86
C ALA A 125 29.28 -23.28 -39.93
N VAL A 126 29.33 -22.69 -41.14
CA VAL A 126 28.97 -21.28 -41.38
C VAL A 126 27.49 -21.04 -41.11
N ALA A 127 26.60 -21.95 -41.51
CA ALA A 127 25.17 -21.86 -41.20
C ALA A 127 24.90 -21.90 -39.68
N ARG A 128 25.62 -22.76 -38.93
CA ARG A 128 25.56 -22.79 -37.46
C ARG A 128 26.07 -21.49 -36.84
N LEU A 129 27.20 -20.97 -37.29
CA LEU A 129 27.75 -19.70 -36.80
C LEU A 129 26.80 -18.52 -37.06
N ARG A 130 26.22 -18.45 -38.26
CA ARG A 130 25.21 -17.44 -38.61
C ARG A 130 23.94 -17.56 -37.76
N ALA A 131 23.49 -18.78 -37.46
CA ALA A 131 22.35 -19.00 -36.58
C ALA A 131 22.64 -18.55 -35.13
N VAL A 132 23.85 -18.80 -34.63
CA VAL A 132 24.31 -18.34 -33.31
C VAL A 132 24.46 -16.81 -33.28
N GLN A 133 25.02 -16.20 -34.32
CA GLN A 133 25.10 -14.74 -34.44
C GLN A 133 23.72 -14.09 -34.52
N ALA A 134 22.80 -14.62 -35.33
CA ALA A 134 21.43 -14.11 -35.41
C ALA A 134 20.67 -14.23 -34.08
N THR A 135 20.92 -15.29 -33.31
CA THR A 135 20.35 -15.40 -31.95
C THR A 135 21.00 -14.43 -30.96
N GLN A 136 22.31 -14.17 -31.07
CA GLN A 136 23.00 -13.15 -30.26
C GLN A 136 22.57 -11.73 -30.61
N GLU A 137 22.38 -11.41 -31.89
CA GLU A 137 21.90 -10.12 -32.37
C GLU A 137 20.44 -9.88 -31.96
N ALA A 138 19.56 -10.88 -32.10
CA ALA A 138 18.18 -10.82 -31.60
C ALA A 138 18.12 -10.73 -30.07
N HIS A 139 19.09 -11.31 -29.36
CA HIS A 139 19.24 -11.21 -27.91
C HIS A 139 19.63 -9.78 -27.50
N MET A 140 20.65 -9.20 -28.14
CA MET A 140 21.10 -7.82 -27.87
C MET A 140 20.03 -6.79 -28.25
N GLY A 141 19.30 -6.98 -29.36
CA GLY A 141 18.17 -6.14 -29.75
C GLY A 141 17.03 -6.16 -28.73
N ASN A 142 16.64 -7.34 -28.24
CA ASN A 142 15.62 -7.47 -27.20
C ASN A 142 16.07 -6.96 -25.82
N GLU A 143 17.36 -6.98 -25.53
CA GLU A 143 17.92 -6.56 -24.24
C GLU A 143 17.87 -5.03 -24.05
N VAL A 144 18.10 -4.27 -25.13
CA VAL A 144 18.00 -2.80 -25.14
C VAL A 144 16.54 -2.35 -25.23
N ASP A 145 15.68 -3.09 -25.95
CA ASP A 145 14.35 -2.63 -26.33
C ASP A 145 13.24 -2.85 -25.27
N TRP A 146 13.32 -3.92 -24.47
CA TRP A 146 12.21 -4.24 -23.54
C TRP A 146 11.91 -3.14 -22.51
N LYS A 147 12.93 -2.36 -22.11
CA LYS A 147 12.76 -1.26 -21.14
C LYS A 147 11.93 -0.14 -21.77
N SER A 148 12.22 0.19 -23.03
CA SER A 148 11.50 1.19 -23.81
C SER A 148 10.06 0.75 -24.07
N GLN A 149 9.87 -0.49 -24.54
CA GLN A 149 8.53 -1.07 -24.73
C GLN A 149 7.71 -1.07 -23.43
N LEU A 150 8.34 -1.43 -22.30
CA LEU A 150 7.65 -1.43 -21.01
C LEU A 150 7.32 -0.01 -20.54
N ALA A 151 8.25 0.93 -20.71
CA ALA A 151 8.04 2.34 -20.39
C ALA A 151 6.88 2.93 -21.19
N GLU A 152 6.79 2.59 -22.47
CA GLU A 152 5.73 3.03 -23.37
C GLU A 152 4.35 2.52 -22.90
N ILE A 153 4.20 1.22 -22.64
CA ILE A 153 2.96 0.65 -22.11
C ILE A 153 2.57 1.33 -20.79
N ILE A 154 3.54 1.54 -19.89
CA ILE A 154 3.30 2.20 -18.61
C ILE A 154 2.83 3.65 -18.84
N GLY A 155 3.47 4.39 -19.75
CA GLY A 155 3.11 5.76 -20.10
C GLY A 155 1.67 5.87 -20.62
N GLN A 156 1.26 4.92 -21.45
CA GLN A 156 -0.09 4.90 -22.04
C GLN A 156 -1.20 4.56 -21.03
N HIS A 157 -0.95 3.70 -20.04
CA HIS A 157 -2.04 3.12 -19.23
C HIS A 157 -1.99 3.37 -17.72
N ASN A 158 -0.84 3.69 -17.14
CA ASN A 158 -0.65 3.67 -15.69
C ASN A 158 -1.33 4.82 -14.96
N GLU A 159 -1.96 5.76 -15.66
CA GLU A 159 -2.69 6.87 -15.06
C GLU A 159 -3.96 6.45 -14.31
N MET A 160 -4.56 5.35 -14.76
CA MET A 160 -5.91 4.95 -14.39
C MET A 160 -5.97 3.83 -13.35
N HIS A 161 -7.05 3.82 -12.58
CA HIS A 161 -7.35 2.73 -11.68
C HIS A 161 -7.76 1.50 -12.47
N ALA A 162 -7.36 0.32 -12.01
CA ALA A 162 -7.55 -0.94 -12.72
C ALA A 162 -9.01 -1.41 -12.88
N VAL A 163 -9.98 -0.67 -12.31
CA VAL A 163 -11.37 -1.14 -12.19
C VAL A 163 -12.31 0.05 -12.21
N ARG A 164 -12.02 1.06 -11.38
CA ARG A 164 -12.84 2.27 -11.27
C ARG A 164 -12.42 3.27 -12.34
N ASN A 165 -13.37 4.02 -12.89
CA ASN A 165 -13.06 5.15 -13.77
C ASN A 165 -12.54 6.34 -12.95
N LYS A 166 -11.27 6.28 -12.53
CA LYS A 166 -10.60 7.36 -11.80
C LYS A 166 -9.10 7.31 -11.98
N VAL A 167 -8.48 8.49 -11.87
CA VAL A 167 -7.04 8.64 -11.79
C VAL A 167 -6.50 8.06 -10.48
N ILE A 168 -5.37 7.34 -10.54
CA ILE A 168 -4.64 6.87 -9.36
C ILE A 168 -3.57 7.88 -8.92
N SER A 169 -3.27 7.88 -7.62
CA SER A 169 -2.22 8.75 -7.06
C SER A 169 -0.85 8.46 -7.66
N HIS A 170 0.01 9.49 -7.79
CA HIS A 170 1.41 9.37 -8.22
C HIS A 170 2.14 8.20 -7.56
N ARG A 171 2.03 8.06 -6.23
CA ARG A 171 2.65 6.94 -5.49
C ARG A 171 2.26 5.55 -6.01
N THR A 172 1.00 5.38 -6.44
CA THR A 172 0.54 4.10 -7.01
C THR A 172 1.12 3.89 -8.40
N ARG A 173 1.22 4.97 -9.20
CA ARG A 173 1.85 4.93 -10.53
C ARG A 173 3.32 4.53 -10.41
N ASP A 174 4.05 5.18 -9.50
CA ASP A 174 5.46 4.90 -9.22
C ASP A 174 5.65 3.46 -8.74
N ALA A 175 4.82 3.01 -7.79
CA ALA A 175 4.91 1.65 -7.26
C ALA A 175 4.66 0.58 -8.32
N ARG A 176 3.69 0.79 -9.22
CA ARG A 176 3.43 -0.11 -10.36
C ARG A 176 4.60 -0.14 -11.33
N SER A 177 5.08 1.04 -11.74
CA SER A 177 6.20 1.15 -12.67
C SER A 177 7.44 0.43 -12.13
N GLN A 178 7.87 0.77 -10.90
CA GLN A 178 9.03 0.12 -10.28
C GLN A 178 8.85 -1.39 -10.12
N ALA A 179 7.64 -1.86 -9.77
CA ALA A 179 7.36 -3.28 -9.64
C ALA A 179 7.50 -4.01 -10.99
N LEU A 180 6.93 -3.48 -12.06
CA LEU A 180 7.02 -4.07 -13.39
C LEU A 180 8.47 -4.14 -13.88
N PHE A 181 9.23 -3.04 -13.78
CA PHE A 181 10.65 -3.05 -14.14
C PHE A 181 11.47 -4.04 -13.30
N ARG A 182 11.12 -4.26 -12.02
CA ARG A 182 11.76 -5.29 -11.20
C ARG A 182 11.40 -6.70 -11.66
N MET A 183 10.14 -6.97 -11.98
CA MET A 183 9.67 -8.28 -12.44
C MET A 183 10.33 -8.69 -13.77
N PHE A 184 10.40 -7.77 -14.74
CA PHE A 184 11.03 -8.06 -16.02
C PHE A 184 12.56 -8.21 -15.93
N ARG A 185 13.20 -7.57 -14.94
CA ARG A 185 14.61 -7.87 -14.59
C ARG A 185 14.73 -9.26 -13.99
N GLN A 186 13.92 -9.59 -12.99
CA GLN A 186 13.90 -10.92 -12.37
C GLN A 186 13.66 -12.03 -13.40
N LEU A 187 12.77 -11.84 -14.37
CA LEU A 187 12.57 -12.79 -15.45
C LEU A 187 13.85 -13.03 -16.25
N ARG A 188 14.62 -11.98 -16.56
CA ARG A 188 15.90 -12.10 -17.26
C ARG A 188 16.97 -12.79 -16.42
N ASP A 189 17.02 -12.46 -15.12
CA ASP A 189 17.93 -13.15 -14.18
C ASP A 189 17.62 -14.66 -14.10
N LEU A 190 16.37 -15.05 -14.38
CA LEU A 190 15.90 -16.44 -14.50
C LEU A 190 16.05 -17.03 -15.92
N GLY A 191 16.70 -16.32 -16.85
CA GLY A 191 16.91 -16.75 -18.24
C GLY A 191 15.73 -16.48 -19.19
N TYR A 192 14.69 -15.77 -18.75
CA TYR A 192 13.55 -15.39 -19.60
C TYR A 192 13.73 -13.99 -20.19
N HIS A 193 14.20 -13.92 -21.45
CA HIS A 193 14.35 -12.69 -22.22
C HIS A 193 13.05 -12.33 -22.96
N VAL A 194 11.95 -12.21 -22.21
CA VAL A 194 10.62 -11.96 -22.78
C VAL A 194 10.36 -10.46 -22.99
N ALA A 195 9.81 -10.12 -24.16
CA ALA A 195 9.27 -8.80 -24.45
C ALA A 195 7.99 -8.54 -23.63
N PRO A 196 7.70 -7.31 -23.18
CA PRO A 196 6.55 -7.01 -22.32
C PRO A 196 5.19 -7.52 -22.83
N GLN A 197 4.92 -7.40 -24.12
CA GLN A 197 3.70 -7.86 -24.78
C GLN A 197 3.60 -9.39 -24.82
N ASN A 198 4.73 -10.10 -24.72
CA ASN A 198 4.84 -11.54 -24.86
C ASN A 198 4.91 -12.30 -23.52
N ILE A 199 4.72 -11.61 -22.39
CA ILE A 199 4.57 -12.29 -21.09
C ILE A 199 3.38 -13.26 -21.15
N GLY A 200 3.51 -14.37 -20.44
CA GLY A 200 2.67 -15.57 -20.54
C GLY A 200 2.76 -16.40 -19.27
N GLU A 201 1.92 -17.42 -19.14
CA GLU A 201 1.70 -18.15 -17.87
C GLU A 201 3.00 -18.70 -17.27
N ARG A 202 3.87 -19.28 -18.11
CA ARG A 202 5.19 -19.79 -17.69
C ARG A 202 6.05 -18.74 -16.98
N HIS A 203 5.97 -17.48 -17.38
CA HIS A 203 6.76 -16.40 -16.81
C HIS A 203 6.19 -15.98 -15.44
N VAL A 204 4.86 -15.97 -15.31
CA VAL A 204 4.20 -15.72 -14.02
C VAL A 204 4.52 -16.85 -13.03
N ALA A 205 4.48 -18.11 -13.49
CA ALA A 205 4.86 -19.27 -12.69
C ALA A 205 6.33 -19.20 -12.23
N ALA A 206 7.26 -18.84 -13.11
CA ALA A 206 8.68 -18.68 -12.76
C ALA A 206 8.91 -17.57 -11.72
N LEU A 207 8.22 -16.43 -11.86
CA LEU A 207 8.25 -15.38 -10.83
C LEU A 207 7.71 -15.87 -9.50
N MET A 208 6.60 -16.62 -9.51
CA MET A 208 6.02 -17.18 -8.30
C MET A 208 6.97 -18.16 -7.61
N GLN A 209 7.55 -19.11 -8.35
CA GLN A 209 8.55 -20.04 -7.82
C GLN A 209 9.72 -19.31 -7.16
N CYS A 210 10.23 -18.26 -7.83
CA CYS A 210 11.28 -17.41 -7.28
C CYS A 210 10.83 -16.72 -5.99
N TRP A 211 9.63 -16.13 -5.97
CA TRP A 211 9.11 -15.41 -4.80
C TRP A 211 8.75 -16.29 -3.61
N THR A 212 8.37 -17.55 -3.86
CA THR A 212 8.00 -18.52 -2.83
C THR A 212 9.17 -19.42 -2.42
N ALA A 213 10.39 -19.14 -2.91
CA ALA A 213 11.59 -19.93 -2.65
C ALA A 213 11.43 -21.42 -3.02
N GLN A 214 10.61 -21.71 -4.04
CA GLN A 214 10.52 -23.04 -4.62
C GLN A 214 11.75 -23.32 -5.49
N GLN A 215 12.04 -24.61 -5.70
CA GLN A 215 13.14 -25.03 -6.54
C GLN A 215 12.92 -24.56 -7.99
N LEU A 216 13.90 -23.86 -8.53
CA LEU A 216 13.88 -23.35 -9.90
C LEU A 216 14.53 -24.38 -10.84
N LEU A 217 13.99 -24.53 -12.05
CA LEU A 217 14.56 -25.38 -13.10
C LEU A 217 15.86 -24.80 -13.71
N GLY A 218 16.18 -23.55 -13.41
CA GLY A 218 17.42 -22.86 -13.81
C GLY A 218 17.58 -21.56 -13.02
N GLY A 219 18.67 -21.44 -12.27
CA GLY A 219 18.97 -20.31 -11.40
C GLY A 219 19.01 -20.68 -9.91
N GLN A 220 19.51 -19.76 -9.09
CA GLN A 220 19.58 -19.93 -7.64
C GLN A 220 18.22 -19.60 -7.02
N ALA A 221 17.65 -20.55 -6.27
CA ALA A 221 16.45 -20.29 -5.48
C ALA A 221 16.78 -19.28 -4.37
N ARG A 222 15.79 -18.46 -4.00
CA ARG A 222 15.92 -17.61 -2.82
C ARG A 222 16.04 -18.50 -1.58
N GLU A 223 16.86 -18.09 -0.60
CA GLU A 223 16.94 -18.79 0.69
C GLU A 223 15.59 -18.77 1.44
N LYS A 224 14.86 -17.66 1.34
CA LYS A 224 13.57 -17.47 2.03
C LYS A 224 12.52 -16.84 1.12
N PRO A 225 11.24 -17.25 1.26
CA PRO A 225 10.14 -16.68 0.50
C PRO A 225 9.92 -15.21 0.88
N PHE A 226 9.41 -14.44 -0.07
CA PHE A 226 8.86 -13.13 0.25
C PHE A 226 7.59 -13.27 1.09
N SER A 227 7.27 -12.23 1.86
CA SER A 227 6.00 -12.21 2.60
C SER A 227 4.78 -12.34 1.68
N ALA A 228 3.74 -13.04 2.12
CA ALA A 228 2.47 -13.15 1.41
C ALA A 228 1.90 -11.80 0.93
N ALA A 229 2.03 -10.75 1.74
CA ALA A 229 1.58 -9.40 1.38
C ALA A 229 2.32 -8.82 0.16
N TYR A 230 3.63 -9.06 0.06
CA TYR A 230 4.44 -8.63 -1.07
C TYR A 230 4.08 -9.40 -2.34
N ILE A 231 3.94 -10.73 -2.24
CA ILE A 231 3.58 -11.63 -3.35
C ILE A 231 2.21 -11.22 -3.93
N GLN A 232 1.19 -11.09 -3.07
CA GLN A 232 -0.14 -10.68 -3.50
C GLN A 232 -0.13 -9.27 -4.14
N GLN A 233 0.68 -8.34 -3.62
CA GLN A 233 0.83 -7.02 -4.23
C GLN A 233 1.45 -7.11 -5.63
N GLN A 234 2.51 -7.91 -5.79
CA GLN A 234 3.16 -8.11 -7.07
C GLN A 234 2.19 -8.73 -8.10
N LEU A 235 1.48 -9.80 -7.74
CA LEU A 235 0.46 -10.41 -8.58
C LEU A 235 -0.68 -9.44 -8.92
N SER A 236 -1.10 -8.61 -7.96
CA SER A 236 -2.08 -7.57 -8.23
C SER A 236 -1.60 -6.58 -9.28
N ILE A 237 -0.32 -6.18 -9.26
CA ILE A 237 0.25 -5.26 -10.25
C ILE A 237 0.35 -5.95 -11.62
N LEU A 238 0.83 -7.20 -11.66
CA LEU A 238 0.89 -8.00 -12.89
C LEU A 238 -0.49 -8.17 -13.53
N ARG A 239 -1.55 -8.36 -12.73
CA ARG A 239 -2.91 -8.48 -13.28
C ARG A 239 -3.39 -7.19 -13.93
N VAL A 240 -3.02 -6.04 -13.39
CA VAL A 240 -3.31 -4.74 -14.04
C VAL A 240 -2.54 -4.64 -15.36
N PHE A 241 -1.26 -4.96 -15.35
CA PHE A 241 -0.42 -4.95 -16.54
C PHE A 241 -0.91 -5.91 -17.62
N ALA A 242 -1.33 -7.12 -17.23
CA ALA A 242 -1.92 -8.11 -18.14
C ALA A 242 -3.19 -7.57 -18.82
N GLY A 243 -4.00 -6.77 -18.11
CA GLY A 243 -5.13 -6.05 -18.71
C GLY A 243 -4.70 -5.03 -19.77
N TRP A 244 -3.59 -4.31 -19.56
CA TRP A 244 -3.09 -3.32 -20.52
C TRP A 244 -2.61 -3.95 -21.83
N ILE A 245 -2.01 -5.14 -21.77
CA ILE A 245 -1.50 -5.86 -22.95
C ILE A 245 -2.53 -6.81 -23.58
N GLY A 246 -3.82 -6.67 -23.25
CA GLY A 246 -4.89 -7.49 -23.83
C GLY A 246 -4.91 -8.95 -23.39
N LYS A 247 -4.33 -9.28 -22.23
CA LYS A 247 -4.30 -10.65 -21.65
C LYS A 247 -5.01 -10.73 -20.30
N PRO A 248 -6.30 -10.32 -20.19
CA PRO A 248 -7.06 -10.52 -18.97
C PRO A 248 -7.13 -12.02 -18.63
N GLY A 249 -6.94 -12.39 -17.36
CA GLY A 249 -6.94 -13.79 -16.92
C GLY A 249 -5.56 -14.46 -16.87
N LEU A 250 -4.52 -13.85 -17.45
CA LEU A 250 -3.14 -14.38 -17.43
C LEU A 250 -2.60 -14.67 -16.01
N VAL A 251 -3.04 -13.91 -15.01
CA VAL A 251 -2.54 -13.98 -13.64
C VAL A 251 -3.61 -14.59 -12.72
N GLN A 252 -3.41 -15.85 -12.34
CA GLN A 252 -4.29 -16.61 -11.45
C GLN A 252 -4.19 -16.13 -10.00
N GLY A 253 -5.02 -16.71 -9.12
CA GLY A 253 -4.92 -16.48 -7.67
C GLY A 253 -3.60 -17.01 -7.12
N ALA A 254 -3.07 -16.40 -6.06
CA ALA A 254 -1.75 -16.75 -5.53
C ALA A 254 -1.63 -18.25 -5.12
N ALA A 255 -2.72 -18.81 -4.56
CA ALA A 255 -2.79 -20.21 -4.14
C ALA A 255 -2.69 -21.21 -5.31
N ALA A 256 -2.95 -20.78 -6.55
CA ALA A 256 -2.85 -21.66 -7.72
C ALA A 256 -1.39 -21.96 -8.13
N TYR A 257 -0.42 -21.26 -7.54
CA TYR A 257 1.01 -21.40 -7.87
C TYR A 257 1.83 -22.07 -6.77
N VAL A 258 1.20 -22.54 -5.69
CA VAL A 258 1.90 -23.10 -4.53
C VAL A 258 1.16 -24.33 -4.02
N ASP A 259 1.90 -25.31 -3.51
CA ASP A 259 1.32 -26.49 -2.86
C ASP A 259 0.78 -26.17 -1.46
N ASP A 260 1.47 -25.28 -0.73
CA ASP A 260 1.03 -24.78 0.58
C ASP A 260 0.45 -23.36 0.46
N PRO A 261 -0.88 -23.20 0.58
CA PRO A 261 -1.53 -21.89 0.56
C PRO A 261 -1.11 -20.95 1.70
N ALA A 262 -0.56 -21.46 2.81
CA ALA A 262 -0.12 -20.63 3.93
C ALA A 262 1.01 -19.67 3.52
N LEU A 263 1.89 -20.09 2.59
CA LEU A 263 2.98 -19.26 2.05
C LEU A 263 2.50 -17.96 1.40
N VAL A 264 1.30 -17.96 0.85
CA VAL A 264 0.71 -16.83 0.11
C VAL A 264 -0.51 -16.23 0.80
N THR A 265 -0.89 -16.74 1.97
CA THR A 265 -2.03 -16.24 2.73
C THR A 265 -1.61 -15.11 3.67
N ARG A 266 -2.33 -13.99 3.61
CA ARG A 266 -2.01 -12.81 4.41
C ARG A 266 -2.72 -12.83 5.75
N LEU A 267 -1.93 -12.79 6.82
CA LEU A 267 -2.42 -12.48 8.16
C LEU A 267 -2.59 -10.96 8.31
N TYR A 268 -3.79 -10.53 8.66
CA TYR A 268 -4.13 -9.11 8.84
C TYR A 268 -4.11 -8.65 10.30
N ALA A 269 -4.27 -9.59 11.24
CA ALA A 269 -4.14 -9.30 12.66
C ALA A 269 -2.66 -9.12 13.01
N ALA A 270 -2.37 -8.16 13.90
CA ALA A 270 -1.03 -7.99 14.46
C ALA A 270 -0.60 -9.28 15.17
N GLN A 271 0.55 -9.82 14.78
CA GLN A 271 1.14 -11.04 15.36
C GLN A 271 2.18 -10.72 16.44
N ARG A 272 2.63 -9.48 16.51
CA ARG A 272 3.63 -8.99 17.45
C ARG A 272 3.32 -7.56 17.80
N ASP A 273 3.76 -7.15 18.97
CA ASP A 273 3.70 -5.77 19.36
C ASP A 273 4.64 -4.94 18.46
N ASN A 274 4.16 -3.80 17.97
CA ASN A 274 4.96 -2.85 17.19
C ASN A 274 4.88 -1.44 17.79
N THR A 275 4.36 -1.32 19.01
CA THR A 275 4.43 -0.11 19.85
C THR A 275 5.90 0.23 20.15
N TRP A 276 6.17 1.43 20.67
CA TRP A 276 7.52 1.74 21.12
C TRP A 276 7.73 1.20 22.54
N ASP A 277 6.71 1.29 23.38
CA ASP A 277 6.71 0.75 24.73
C ASP A 277 6.98 -0.76 24.75
N GLY A 278 6.35 -1.54 23.86
CA GLY A 278 6.60 -2.98 23.71
C GLY A 278 8.03 -3.35 23.27
N HIS A 279 8.82 -2.37 22.83
CA HIS A 279 10.24 -2.50 22.51
C HIS A 279 11.15 -1.89 23.59
N GLY A 280 10.61 -1.51 24.76
CA GLY A 280 11.37 -0.92 25.86
C GLY A 280 11.84 0.51 25.58
N ILE A 281 11.19 1.23 24.67
CA ILE A 281 11.56 2.60 24.29
C ILE A 281 10.56 3.58 24.91
N THR A 282 11.04 4.44 25.79
CA THR A 282 10.29 5.60 26.28
C THR A 282 10.06 6.59 25.14
N ALA A 283 8.81 6.71 24.68
CA ALA A 283 8.49 7.48 23.49
C ALA A 283 8.78 8.98 23.68
N GLU A 284 8.49 9.50 24.87
CA GLU A 284 8.74 10.89 25.26
C GLU A 284 10.23 11.25 25.14
N ASP A 285 11.13 10.38 25.59
CA ASP A 285 12.58 10.63 25.57
C ASP A 285 13.11 10.68 24.13
N LEU A 286 12.71 9.69 23.32
CA LEU A 286 13.16 9.60 21.95
C LEU A 286 12.56 10.72 21.09
N VAL A 287 11.31 11.12 21.35
CA VAL A 287 10.69 12.26 20.69
C VAL A 287 11.39 13.56 21.08
N ARG A 288 11.71 13.78 22.36
CA ARG A 288 12.49 14.95 22.80
C ARG A 288 13.86 15.02 22.12
N ARG A 289 14.55 13.88 21.98
CA ARG A 289 15.80 13.81 21.20
C ARG A 289 15.60 14.24 19.75
N VAL A 290 14.50 13.80 19.12
CA VAL A 290 14.15 14.20 17.75
C VAL A 290 13.79 15.68 17.66
N GLU A 291 13.07 16.25 18.62
CA GLU A 291 12.78 17.68 18.67
C GLU A 291 14.05 18.54 18.75
N ALA A 292 15.06 18.08 19.50
CA ALA A 292 16.36 18.73 19.56
C ALA A 292 17.11 18.70 18.21
N MET A 293 16.89 17.67 17.37
CA MET A 293 17.45 17.59 16.01
C MET A 293 16.66 18.42 15.00
N ASP A 294 15.34 18.29 14.99
CA ASP A 294 14.42 19.10 14.18
C ASP A 294 13.06 19.22 14.88
N ARG A 295 12.77 20.43 15.35
CA ARG A 295 11.52 20.75 16.07
C ARG A 295 10.24 20.41 15.30
N HIS A 296 10.25 20.53 13.96
CA HIS A 296 9.07 20.23 13.16
C HIS A 296 8.84 18.71 13.10
N VAL A 297 9.90 17.93 12.89
CA VAL A 297 9.80 16.46 12.85
C VAL A 297 9.43 15.90 14.23
N GLY A 298 10.01 16.44 15.29
CA GLY A 298 9.68 16.00 16.65
C GLY A 298 8.21 16.27 17.03
N LEU A 299 7.70 17.48 16.75
CA LEU A 299 6.26 17.75 16.93
C LEU A 299 5.38 16.86 16.03
N GLN A 300 5.82 16.54 14.80
CA GLN A 300 5.09 15.60 13.95
C GLN A 300 5.01 14.21 14.57
N LEU A 301 6.05 13.72 15.25
CA LEU A 301 6.00 12.47 16.02
C LEU A 301 5.04 12.59 17.22
N ARG A 302 5.04 13.71 17.95
CA ARG A 302 4.08 13.97 19.03
C ARG A 302 2.64 13.91 18.54
N LEU A 303 2.33 14.52 17.40
CA LEU A 303 1.00 14.44 16.78
C LEU A 303 0.63 13.00 16.37
N MET A 304 1.61 12.20 15.93
CA MET A 304 1.39 10.79 15.62
C MET A 304 1.07 9.96 16.88
N MET A 305 1.76 10.22 17.99
CA MET A 305 1.54 9.59 19.29
C MET A 305 0.20 10.02 19.90
N ALA A 306 -0.02 11.34 20.00
CA ALA A 306 -1.18 11.92 20.64
C ALA A 306 -2.50 11.60 19.90
N PHE A 307 -2.53 11.62 18.57
CA PHE A 307 -3.77 11.50 17.79
C PHE A 307 -3.79 10.32 16.82
N GLY A 308 -2.82 9.41 16.93
CA GLY A 308 -2.67 8.29 16.02
C GLY A 308 -2.53 8.77 14.57
N MET A 309 -1.93 9.93 14.29
CA MET A 309 -1.82 10.44 12.92
C MET A 309 -0.88 9.56 12.07
N ARG A 310 -1.12 9.51 10.77
CA ARG A 310 -0.14 9.00 9.79
C ARG A 310 0.89 10.09 9.55
N ARG A 311 2.13 9.71 9.21
CA ARG A 311 3.20 10.65 8.83
C ARG A 311 2.74 11.81 7.94
N LYS A 312 2.02 11.50 6.86
CA LYS A 312 1.53 12.52 5.90
C LYS A 312 0.44 13.42 6.51
N GLU A 313 -0.39 12.89 7.40
CA GLU A 313 -1.42 13.67 8.10
C GLU A 313 -0.73 14.64 9.08
N ALA A 314 0.24 14.17 9.88
CA ALA A 314 1.00 15.01 10.82
C ALA A 314 1.76 16.15 10.12
N ILE A 315 2.45 15.86 9.01
CA ILE A 315 3.17 16.89 8.22
C ILE A 315 2.22 17.93 7.63
N MET A 316 1.06 17.51 7.13
CA MET A 316 0.09 18.40 6.48
C MET A 316 -0.94 18.99 7.47
N PHE A 317 -0.79 18.71 8.77
CA PHE A 317 -1.75 19.08 9.79
C PHE A 317 -1.83 20.60 9.92
N ARG A 318 -3.05 21.14 9.97
CA ARG A 318 -3.33 22.58 10.08
C ARG A 318 -3.99 22.85 11.44
N PRO A 319 -3.22 23.11 12.50
CA PRO A 319 -3.71 23.08 13.87
C PRO A 319 -4.76 24.18 14.15
N HIS A 320 -4.60 25.37 13.58
CA HIS A 320 -5.49 26.52 13.78
C HIS A 320 -6.93 26.34 13.27
N VAL A 321 -7.18 25.39 12.35
CA VAL A 321 -8.51 25.16 11.74
C VAL A 321 -8.99 23.72 11.86
N ALA A 322 -8.23 22.88 12.56
CA ALA A 322 -8.52 21.46 12.69
C ALA A 322 -9.54 21.18 13.80
N GLN A 323 -9.45 21.89 14.92
CA GLN A 323 -10.32 21.60 16.06
C GLN A 323 -11.76 22.05 15.78
N VAL A 324 -12.71 21.17 16.08
CA VAL A 324 -14.14 21.39 15.95
C VAL A 324 -14.85 20.89 17.20
N PRO A 325 -15.96 21.52 17.62
CA PRO A 325 -16.74 21.06 18.75
C PRO A 325 -17.52 19.78 18.39
N ALA A 326 -17.96 19.05 19.40
CA ALA A 326 -18.70 17.79 19.21
C ALA A 326 -19.97 17.92 18.35
N TYR A 327 -20.71 19.03 18.49
CA TYR A 327 -21.92 19.29 17.70
C TYR A 327 -21.66 19.54 16.21
N ALA A 328 -20.40 19.75 15.81
CA ALA A 328 -20.02 19.90 14.41
C ALA A 328 -19.66 18.56 13.73
N LEU A 329 -19.76 17.45 14.47
CA LEU A 329 -19.65 16.12 13.89
C LEU A 329 -20.93 15.74 13.12
N PRO A 330 -20.84 14.82 12.14
CA PRO A 330 -22.02 14.29 11.49
C PRO A 330 -23.03 13.70 12.49
N ASP A 331 -24.32 13.84 12.19
CA ASP A 331 -25.39 13.28 13.02
C ASP A 331 -25.17 11.77 13.25
N GLY A 332 -25.37 11.33 14.48
CA GLY A 332 -25.14 9.94 14.88
C GLY A 332 -23.68 9.52 14.97
N HIS A 333 -22.71 10.44 14.86
CA HIS A 333 -21.30 10.10 15.15
C HIS A 333 -21.18 9.59 16.60
N PRO A 334 -20.84 8.30 16.84
CA PRO A 334 -20.99 7.67 18.16
C PRO A 334 -20.20 8.39 19.26
N SER A 335 -19.03 8.91 18.91
CA SER A 335 -18.14 9.58 19.86
C SER A 335 -18.61 10.97 20.31
N ALA A 336 -19.57 11.61 19.63
CA ALA A 336 -19.96 13.00 19.89
C ALA A 336 -20.47 13.24 21.33
N ARG A 337 -20.93 12.20 22.01
CA ARG A 337 -21.44 12.28 23.39
C ARG A 337 -20.37 12.18 24.47
N ARG A 338 -19.17 11.64 24.14
CA ARG A 338 -18.11 11.35 25.13
C ARG A 338 -17.05 12.45 25.22
N PHE A 339 -16.79 13.16 24.14
CA PHE A 339 -15.68 14.13 24.07
C PHE A 339 -16.18 15.52 23.68
N VAL A 340 -15.55 16.54 24.26
CA VAL A 340 -15.95 17.95 24.07
C VAL A 340 -15.54 18.49 22.70
N SER A 341 -14.39 18.06 22.17
CA SER A 341 -13.87 18.53 20.88
C SER A 341 -13.11 17.44 20.12
N PHE A 342 -12.98 17.67 18.81
CA PHE A 342 -12.40 16.75 17.85
C PHE A 342 -11.49 17.48 16.87
N LEU A 343 -10.56 16.76 16.26
CA LEU A 343 -9.80 17.23 15.11
C LEU A 343 -10.42 16.72 13.82
N ARG A 344 -10.79 17.64 12.93
CA ARG A 344 -11.23 17.38 11.56
C ARG A 344 -10.01 17.23 10.65
N ILE A 345 -9.65 15.98 10.29
CA ILE A 345 -8.45 15.67 9.51
C ILE A 345 -8.83 15.21 8.10
N VAL A 346 -8.44 16.00 7.09
CA VAL A 346 -8.64 15.68 5.66
C VAL A 346 -7.31 15.67 4.91
N ARG A 347 -6.43 16.65 5.19
CA ARG A 347 -5.14 16.75 4.50
C ARG A 347 -4.23 15.60 4.91
N GLY A 348 -3.58 15.00 3.93
CA GLY A 348 -2.64 13.88 4.14
C GLY A 348 -3.30 12.52 4.40
N THR A 349 -4.62 12.46 4.57
CA THR A 349 -5.32 11.18 4.78
C THR A 349 -5.28 10.32 3.53
N LYS A 350 -5.40 8.99 3.73
CA LYS A 350 -5.39 8.04 2.63
C LYS A 350 -6.62 8.23 1.76
N GLY A 351 -6.40 8.62 0.50
CA GLY A 351 -7.46 8.86 -0.48
C GLY A 351 -8.26 10.14 -0.24
N GLY A 352 -7.74 11.09 0.56
CA GLY A 352 -8.42 12.36 0.85
C GLY A 352 -9.68 12.21 1.70
N ARG A 353 -9.84 11.09 2.39
CA ARG A 353 -11.01 10.80 3.21
C ARG A 353 -10.96 11.58 4.52
N LEU A 354 -12.04 12.28 4.83
CA LEU A 354 -12.23 12.92 6.13
C LEU A 354 -12.26 11.86 7.24
N ARG A 355 -11.57 12.16 8.35
CA ARG A 355 -11.71 11.46 9.63
C ARG A 355 -11.75 12.46 10.76
N TYR A 356 -12.38 12.05 11.85
CA TYR A 356 -12.37 12.76 13.12
C TYR A 356 -11.57 11.97 14.15
N THR A 357 -10.86 12.66 15.03
CA THR A 357 -10.22 12.06 16.21
C THR A 357 -10.45 12.97 17.40
N ALA A 358 -10.79 12.41 18.54
CA ALA A 358 -11.17 13.17 19.72
C ALA A 358 -9.94 13.80 20.40
N VAL A 359 -10.17 14.94 21.05
CA VAL A 359 -9.25 15.51 22.05
C VAL A 359 -9.73 15.02 23.42
N ARG A 360 -9.09 13.97 23.93
CA ARG A 360 -9.46 13.16 25.10
C ARG A 360 -8.80 13.64 26.40
N ASN A 361 -7.55 14.09 26.35
CA ASN A 361 -6.74 14.36 27.54
C ASN A 361 -5.87 15.62 27.38
N ASP A 362 -5.21 16.02 28.48
CA ASP A 362 -4.38 17.23 28.52
C ASP A 362 -3.11 17.11 27.67
N VAL A 363 -2.53 15.92 27.53
CA VAL A 363 -1.37 15.69 26.66
C VAL A 363 -1.71 15.99 25.20
N GLN A 364 -2.91 15.59 24.75
CA GLN A 364 -3.40 15.91 23.41
C GLN A 364 -3.69 17.40 23.25
N ARG A 365 -4.27 18.07 24.27
CA ARG A 365 -4.49 19.52 24.26
C ARG A 365 -3.15 20.26 24.13
N GLN A 366 -2.18 19.96 25.00
CA GLN A 366 -0.86 20.58 24.95
C GLN A 366 -0.16 20.35 23.60
N THR A 367 -0.27 19.14 23.04
CA THR A 367 0.33 18.84 21.72
C THR A 367 -0.33 19.65 20.61
N LEU A 368 -1.63 19.93 20.70
CA LEU A 368 -2.33 20.82 19.76
C LEU A 368 -1.87 22.28 19.94
N ASP A 369 -1.75 22.75 21.17
CA ASP A 369 -1.30 24.11 21.50
C ASP A 369 0.13 24.34 20.99
N ASP A 370 1.04 23.41 21.22
CA ASP A 370 2.41 23.46 20.70
C ASP A 370 2.42 23.48 19.17
N ALA A 371 1.50 22.75 18.53
CA ALA A 371 1.35 22.79 17.08
C ALA A 371 0.83 24.13 16.55
N GLN A 372 -0.11 24.75 17.27
CA GLN A 372 -0.58 26.10 16.96
C GLN A 372 0.54 27.13 17.11
N GLN A 373 1.34 27.04 18.17
CA GLN A 373 2.48 27.93 18.41
C GLN A 373 3.57 27.79 17.35
N LEU A 374 3.89 26.56 16.92
CA LEU A 374 4.89 26.33 15.88
C LEU A 374 4.42 26.80 14.49
N THR A 375 3.11 26.72 14.23
CA THR A 375 2.55 26.93 12.90
C THR A 375 2.16 28.39 12.70
N LYS A 376 2.82 29.05 11.74
CA LYS A 376 2.51 30.44 11.37
C LYS A 376 1.26 30.53 10.49
N GLY A 377 0.35 31.46 10.84
CA GLY A 377 -0.82 31.82 10.04
C GLY A 377 -2.00 30.86 10.17
N HIS A 378 -3.21 31.41 9.98
CA HIS A 378 -4.48 30.69 10.19
C HIS A 378 -4.63 29.40 9.36
N PHE A 379 -4.10 29.37 8.14
CA PHE A 379 -4.13 28.17 7.27
C PHE A 379 -2.77 27.48 7.12
N GLY A 380 -1.81 27.80 8.00
CA GLY A 380 -0.48 27.18 8.03
C GLY A 380 -0.54 25.69 8.36
N HIS A 381 0.56 24.97 8.09
CA HIS A 381 0.70 23.56 8.45
C HIS A 381 1.98 23.29 9.26
N VAL A 382 1.99 22.18 9.99
CA VAL A 382 3.10 21.77 10.87
C VAL A 382 4.39 21.43 10.11
N GLY A 383 4.30 21.02 8.84
CA GLY A 383 5.46 20.84 7.97
C GLY A 383 6.32 22.09 7.89
N ARG A 384 7.65 21.91 7.78
CA ARG A 384 8.62 23.00 7.77
C ARG A 384 8.32 23.99 6.62
N PRO A 385 8.20 25.31 6.88
CA PRO A 385 7.97 26.31 5.84
C PRO A 385 9.05 26.29 4.75
N GLY A 386 8.66 26.60 3.52
CA GLY A 386 9.56 26.65 2.36
C GLY A 386 9.86 25.29 1.71
N LEU A 387 9.42 24.18 2.30
CA LEU A 387 9.58 22.85 1.71
C LEU A 387 8.30 22.41 0.97
N SER A 388 8.49 21.81 -0.20
CA SER A 388 7.43 21.02 -0.84
C SER A 388 7.03 19.83 0.05
N LEU A 389 5.87 19.24 -0.22
CA LEU A 389 5.41 18.05 0.50
C LEU A 389 6.37 16.86 0.34
N ARG A 390 6.99 16.70 -0.83
CA ARG A 390 8.00 15.66 -1.08
C ARG A 390 9.21 15.89 -0.17
N GLN A 391 9.79 17.09 -0.22
CA GLN A 391 10.92 17.47 0.63
C GLN A 391 10.59 17.34 2.12
N SER A 392 9.38 17.70 2.56
CA SER A 392 8.96 17.53 3.96
C SER A 392 8.89 16.05 4.38
N LEU A 393 8.40 15.17 3.50
CA LEU A 393 8.36 13.73 3.76
C LEU A 393 9.76 13.11 3.79
N ASP A 394 10.68 13.61 2.97
CA ASP A 394 12.07 13.17 2.91
C ASP A 394 12.84 13.67 4.14
N LEU A 395 12.68 14.95 4.53
CA LEU A 395 13.20 15.52 5.77
C LEU A 395 12.79 14.68 6.98
N PHE A 396 11.47 14.41 7.13
CA PHE A 396 10.99 13.53 8.21
C PHE A 396 11.70 12.18 8.19
N SER A 397 11.80 11.55 7.02
CA SER A 397 12.39 10.21 6.89
C SER A 397 13.88 10.21 7.25
N ASN A 398 14.61 11.27 6.91
CA ASN A 398 16.02 11.41 7.20
C ASN A 398 16.26 11.67 8.69
N VAL A 399 15.54 12.61 9.29
CA VAL A 399 15.67 12.93 10.72
C VAL A 399 15.35 11.72 11.59
N VAL A 400 14.23 11.02 11.34
CA VAL A 400 13.89 9.83 12.14
C VAL A 400 14.89 8.70 11.93
N ARG A 401 15.47 8.54 10.74
CA ARG A 401 16.53 7.55 10.48
C ARG A 401 17.81 7.90 11.24
N ASN A 402 18.22 9.16 11.23
CA ASN A 402 19.40 9.65 11.97
C ASN A 402 19.20 9.49 13.48
N ALA A 403 17.95 9.61 13.95
CA ALA A 403 17.56 9.28 15.31
C ALA A 403 17.53 7.77 15.62
N GLY A 404 17.94 6.90 14.70
CA GLY A 404 17.90 5.45 14.87
C GLY A 404 16.50 4.82 14.79
N ILE A 405 15.44 5.59 14.52
CA ILE A 405 14.05 5.10 14.42
C ILE A 405 13.87 4.35 13.10
N SER A 406 14.36 3.12 13.10
CA SER A 406 14.24 2.17 12.01
C SER A 406 14.29 0.75 12.57
N ARG A 407 13.80 -0.24 11.79
CA ARG A 407 13.88 -1.65 12.18
C ARG A 407 15.32 -2.13 12.43
N ALA A 408 16.30 -1.59 11.71
CA ALA A 408 17.70 -1.98 11.85
C ALA A 408 18.40 -1.25 13.00
N GLY A 409 17.95 -0.05 13.35
CA GLY A 409 18.48 0.72 14.49
C GLY A 409 17.81 0.27 15.78
N LEU A 410 16.77 1.00 16.19
CA LEU A 410 16.06 0.76 17.45
C LEU A 410 14.97 -0.32 17.37
N GLY A 411 14.88 -1.09 16.29
CA GLY A 411 13.82 -2.09 16.09
C GLY A 411 12.43 -1.52 15.78
N VAL A 412 12.21 -0.22 16.00
CA VAL A 412 10.91 0.46 15.84
C VAL A 412 10.84 1.34 14.59
N THR A 413 9.62 1.78 14.25
CA THR A 413 9.40 2.78 13.20
C THR A 413 8.48 3.87 13.73
N ALA A 414 8.46 5.04 13.09
CA ALA A 414 7.49 6.10 13.44
C ALA A 414 6.02 5.62 13.39
N HIS A 415 5.69 4.63 12.54
CA HIS A 415 4.34 4.07 12.51
C HIS A 415 3.96 3.34 13.80
N GLY A 416 4.94 2.89 14.60
CA GLY A 416 4.74 2.27 15.90
C GLY A 416 4.00 3.16 16.90
N LEU A 417 4.19 4.50 16.84
CA LEU A 417 3.42 5.45 17.66
C LEU A 417 1.92 5.41 17.39
N ARG A 418 1.52 5.02 16.18
CA ARG A 418 0.11 4.81 15.85
C ARG A 418 -0.41 3.47 16.39
N HIS A 419 0.46 2.47 16.56
CA HIS A 419 0.11 1.27 17.32
C HIS A 419 -0.07 1.62 18.80
N GLU A 420 0.82 2.43 19.37
CA GLU A 420 0.75 2.94 20.75
C GLU A 420 -0.61 3.60 21.02
N PHE A 421 -0.95 4.62 20.23
CA PHE A 421 -2.25 5.28 20.33
C PHE A 421 -3.44 4.30 20.28
N ALA A 422 -3.34 3.26 19.43
CA ALA A 422 -4.40 2.27 19.28
C ALA A 422 -4.52 1.40 20.53
N THR A 423 -3.40 0.94 21.08
CA THR A 423 -3.37 0.12 22.30
C THR A 423 -3.80 0.91 23.52
N ASP A 424 -3.40 2.18 23.63
CA ASP A 424 -3.79 3.06 24.73
C ASP A 424 -5.28 3.33 24.71
N LEU A 425 -5.83 3.70 23.54
CA LEU A 425 -7.28 3.90 23.41
C LEU A 425 -8.05 2.59 23.67
N TYR A 426 -7.52 1.44 23.26
CA TYR A 426 -8.15 0.17 23.59
C TYR A 426 -8.19 -0.04 25.10
N PHE A 427 -7.09 0.20 25.80
CA PHE A 427 -7.01 0.10 27.26
C PHE A 427 -7.93 1.09 27.97
N GLU A 428 -8.03 2.34 27.49
CA GLU A 428 -8.96 3.36 28.01
C GLU A 428 -10.45 2.96 27.92
N ILE A 429 -10.80 2.04 27.01
CA ILE A 429 -12.18 1.60 26.79
C ILE A 429 -12.44 0.24 27.46
N ALA A 430 -11.55 -0.73 27.24
CA ALA A 430 -11.74 -2.11 27.65
C ALA A 430 -11.13 -2.42 29.03
N HIS A 431 -10.33 -1.50 29.59
CA HIS A 431 -9.62 -1.65 30.88
C HIS A 431 -8.71 -2.88 30.98
N VAL A 432 -8.36 -3.45 29.83
CA VAL A 432 -7.46 -4.59 29.67
C VAL A 432 -6.49 -4.32 28.53
N ARG A 433 -5.32 -4.96 28.57
CA ARG A 433 -4.32 -4.82 27.50
C ARG A 433 -4.91 -5.36 26.18
N ALA A 434 -4.42 -4.85 25.06
CA ALA A 434 -4.82 -5.37 23.75
C ALA A 434 -4.35 -6.84 23.57
N PRO A 435 -5.05 -7.67 22.78
CA PRO A 435 -4.66 -9.06 22.56
C PRO A 435 -3.20 -9.27 22.11
N VAL A 436 -2.68 -8.39 21.24
CA VAL A 436 -1.28 -8.44 20.79
C VAL A 436 -0.26 -8.22 21.92
N ARG A 437 -0.70 -7.64 23.06
CA ARG A 437 0.08 -7.40 24.28
C ARG A 437 -0.26 -8.37 25.41
N GLY A 438 -0.85 -9.53 25.08
CA GLY A 438 -1.23 -10.56 26.05
C GLY A 438 -2.46 -10.19 26.90
N GLY A 439 -3.35 -9.35 26.36
CA GLY A 439 -4.61 -9.02 27.01
C GLY A 439 -5.53 -10.21 27.28
N ASP A 440 -6.40 -10.06 28.27
CA ASP A 440 -7.32 -11.11 28.70
C ASP A 440 -8.26 -11.57 27.55
N PRO A 441 -8.20 -12.86 27.16
CA PRO A 441 -9.07 -13.42 26.13
C PRO A 441 -10.54 -13.54 26.56
N GLU A 442 -10.85 -13.47 27.85
CA GLU A 442 -12.20 -13.62 28.42
C GLU A 442 -12.97 -12.29 28.54
N VAL A 443 -12.36 -11.16 28.17
CA VAL A 443 -13.05 -9.87 28.10
C VAL A 443 -14.31 -9.99 27.27
N ASP A 444 -15.40 -9.45 27.80
CA ASP A 444 -16.72 -9.43 27.18
C ASP A 444 -16.59 -9.10 25.67
N PRO A 445 -17.01 -10.00 24.78
CA PRO A 445 -16.97 -9.79 23.34
C PRO A 445 -17.62 -8.47 22.89
N VAL A 446 -18.66 -8.00 23.58
CA VAL A 446 -19.34 -6.71 23.28
C VAL A 446 -18.41 -5.54 23.56
N VAL A 447 -17.79 -5.52 24.75
CA VAL A 447 -16.80 -4.48 25.14
C VAL A 447 -15.62 -4.49 24.19
N ARG A 448 -15.10 -5.68 23.86
CA ARG A 448 -14.00 -5.83 22.91
C ARG A 448 -14.38 -5.31 21.53
N LEU A 449 -15.54 -5.68 21.00
CA LEU A 449 -15.97 -5.24 19.68
C LEU A 449 -16.18 -3.72 19.63
N ASP A 450 -16.73 -3.14 20.69
CA ASP A 450 -16.87 -1.69 20.82
C ASP A 450 -15.52 -0.97 20.85
N ALA A 451 -14.56 -1.46 21.64
CA ALA A 451 -13.20 -0.91 21.66
C ALA A 451 -12.53 -0.99 20.27
N TYR A 452 -12.69 -2.10 19.54
CA TYR A 452 -12.18 -2.22 18.16
C TYR A 452 -12.84 -1.23 17.21
N ARG A 453 -14.15 -1.01 17.34
CA ARG A 453 -14.91 -0.01 16.56
C ARG A 453 -14.39 1.38 16.84
N GLN A 454 -14.32 1.80 18.10
CA GLN A 454 -13.87 3.14 18.48
C GLN A 454 -12.42 3.42 18.06
N VAL A 455 -11.53 2.43 18.19
CA VAL A 455 -10.16 2.51 17.68
C VAL A 455 -10.14 2.68 16.17
N ALA A 456 -10.96 1.93 15.43
CA ALA A 456 -11.04 2.05 13.97
C ALA A 456 -11.49 3.46 13.55
N GLU A 457 -12.54 3.98 14.19
CA GLU A 457 -13.10 5.31 13.92
C GLU A 457 -12.06 6.43 14.13
N GLN A 458 -11.42 6.46 15.30
CA GLN A 458 -10.38 7.45 15.65
C GLN A 458 -9.18 7.41 14.70
N LEU A 459 -8.84 6.20 14.24
CA LEU A 459 -7.79 5.96 13.25
C LEU A 459 -8.24 6.23 11.79
N GLY A 460 -9.52 6.55 11.58
CA GLY A 460 -10.12 6.85 10.28
C GLY A 460 -10.30 5.63 9.38
N HIS A 461 -10.67 4.50 9.95
CA HIS A 461 -11.01 3.27 9.25
C HIS A 461 -12.52 3.04 9.29
N HIS A 462 -13.13 2.87 8.11
CA HIS A 462 -14.56 2.57 8.00
C HIS A 462 -14.92 1.14 8.45
N ARG A 463 -13.95 0.23 8.48
CA ARG A 463 -14.16 -1.18 8.83
C ARG A 463 -13.55 -1.43 10.21
N PRO A 464 -14.35 -1.78 11.23
CA PRO A 464 -13.85 -2.08 12.59
C PRO A 464 -12.78 -3.18 12.62
N THR A 465 -12.89 -4.16 11.71
CA THR A 465 -11.94 -5.27 11.60
C THR A 465 -10.50 -4.84 11.33
N ILE A 466 -10.27 -3.61 10.82
CA ILE A 466 -8.92 -3.09 10.58
C ILE A 466 -8.18 -2.81 11.88
N SER A 467 -8.87 -2.62 13.01
CA SER A 467 -8.23 -2.47 14.32
C SER A 467 -7.42 -3.71 14.71
N ARG A 468 -7.75 -4.91 14.18
CA ARG A 468 -6.94 -6.13 14.38
C ARG A 468 -5.50 -5.96 13.92
N ALA A 469 -5.24 -5.11 12.92
CA ALA A 469 -3.88 -4.83 12.45
C ALA A 469 -3.03 -4.06 13.47
N TYR A 470 -3.66 -3.47 14.49
CA TYR A 470 -2.98 -2.75 15.57
C TYR A 470 -3.08 -3.51 16.90
N LEU A 471 -4.25 -4.08 17.20
CA LEU A 471 -4.58 -4.67 18.49
C LEU A 471 -4.39 -6.19 18.55
N GLY A 472 -4.18 -6.84 17.40
CA GLY A 472 -4.18 -8.30 17.28
C GLY A 472 -5.59 -8.89 17.23
N GLN A 473 -5.66 -10.21 17.40
CA GLN A 473 -6.89 -10.97 17.51
C GLN A 473 -6.82 -11.74 18.83
N ALA A 474 -7.92 -11.78 19.58
CA ALA A 474 -8.00 -12.64 20.75
C ALA A 474 -7.75 -14.10 20.31
N GLY A 475 -6.79 -14.78 20.93
CA GLY A 475 -6.66 -16.22 20.78
C GLY A 475 -7.96 -16.87 21.24
N ARG A 476 -8.40 -17.94 20.58
CA ARG A 476 -9.33 -18.86 21.23
C ARG A 476 -8.57 -19.39 22.45
N ALA A 477 -9.16 -19.32 23.64
CA ALA A 477 -8.66 -20.09 24.77
C ALA A 477 -8.59 -21.55 24.32
N THR A 478 -7.38 -22.03 24.03
CA THR A 478 -7.14 -23.46 23.94
C THR A 478 -7.24 -23.94 25.37
N GLY A 479 -8.35 -24.61 25.70
CA GLY A 479 -8.51 -25.28 26.98
C GLY A 479 -7.30 -26.16 27.22
N GLY A 480 -6.43 -25.72 28.12
CA GLY A 480 -5.34 -26.54 28.61
C GLY A 480 -5.97 -27.66 29.41
N ASN A 481 -5.94 -28.87 28.87
CA ASN A 481 -6.01 -30.07 29.67
C ASN A 481 -4.89 -29.99 30.70
N TYR A 482 -5.24 -29.67 31.94
CA TYR A 482 -4.44 -30.06 33.09
C TYR A 482 -4.61 -31.57 33.24
N GLU A 483 -3.69 -32.34 32.69
CA GLU A 483 -3.36 -33.66 33.24
C GLU A 483 -2.27 -33.43 34.28
N ALA A 484 -2.65 -33.68 35.54
CA ALA A 484 -1.75 -33.96 36.66
C ALA A 484 -1.99 -35.41 37.07
#